data_AF-W2TM60-F1
#
_entry.id   AF-W2TM60-F1
#
_cell.length_a   1.000
_cell.length_b   1.000
_cell.length_c   1.000
_cell.angle_alpha   90.00
_cell.angle_beta   90.00
_cell.angle_gamma   90.00
#
_symmetry.space_group_name_H-M   'P 1'
#
loop_
_entity.id
_entity.type
_entity.pdbx_description
1 polymer ?
#
loop_
_entity_poly.entity_id
_entity_poly.type
_entity_poly.pdbx_seq_one_letter_code
_entity_poly.pdbx_strand_id
1 'polypeptide(L)'
;MLERNKANLILQSKSPYVEQFLTHEISTGRGQRYLDLLWRFYEKAGHYDKAATLLSKLADIDNEEISLSQRFAYLSHAIICAQAGSNPKTKAMIQELRDKVEVAHIQLAIKECMDIRTPKQQELVKLLDGPILSLQMLLEKFAAPYSLYKVQLAIFHCANLYSEEPIMTVWENILQNEFKYEGEVSERLLCTLHELYTIYGSTKYFPRNFILRRLLELGSGLTDRSRRGILPASFFVSLITKLELSYIDFIEVLSSEYRTGDPWWTQNEAGQRYIMEVGIAVVQAFLDSGAKFTPMEKARIAAICDSCVSMFSLDARAVSSQHLLQLDRHFSALHLRLTAMSS
;
A
#
# COMPACT_ATOMS: atom_id res chain seq x y z
N MET A 1 1.75 -29.11 -33.27
CA MET A 1 2.74 -28.48 -32.38
C MET A 1 4.01 -28.24 -33.19
N LEU A 2 4.59 -27.03 -33.19
CA LEU A 2 5.98 -26.90 -33.61
C LEU A 2 6.81 -27.65 -32.56
N GLU A 3 7.44 -28.75 -32.96
CA GLU A 3 8.31 -29.52 -32.06
C GLU A 3 9.38 -28.58 -31.49
N ARG A 4 9.62 -28.61 -30.17
CA ARG A 4 10.60 -27.75 -29.49
C ARG A 4 11.97 -27.70 -30.19
N ASN A 5 12.37 -28.83 -30.79
CA ASN A 5 13.61 -28.93 -31.57
C ASN A 5 13.60 -28.06 -32.83
N LYS A 6 12.46 -27.97 -33.54
CA LYS A 6 12.31 -27.13 -34.73
C LYS A 6 12.32 -25.63 -34.38
N ALA A 7 11.70 -25.24 -33.27
CA ALA A 7 11.76 -23.85 -32.79
C ALA A 7 13.19 -23.41 -32.44
N ASN A 8 13.97 -24.27 -31.77
CA ASN A 8 15.37 -23.99 -31.47
C ASN A 8 16.24 -23.86 -32.72
N LEU A 9 16.00 -24.70 -33.73
CA LEU A 9 16.70 -24.61 -35.02
C LEU A 9 16.41 -23.29 -35.73
N ILE A 10 15.15 -22.83 -35.74
CA ILE A 10 14.76 -21.54 -36.32
C ILE A 10 15.48 -20.39 -35.58
N LEU A 11 15.52 -20.43 -34.24
CA LEU A 11 16.17 -19.41 -33.42
C LEU A 11 17.70 -19.36 -33.55
N GLN A 12 18.34 -20.44 -34.00
CA GLN A 12 19.79 -20.51 -34.24
C GLN A 12 20.15 -20.25 -35.72
N SER A 13 19.14 -20.24 -36.60
CA SER A 13 19.35 -20.06 -38.03
C SER A 13 19.81 -18.63 -38.33
N LYS A 14 20.88 -18.51 -39.13
CA LYS A 14 21.38 -17.22 -39.66
C LYS A 14 20.77 -16.87 -41.03
N SER A 15 19.77 -17.63 -41.48
CA SER A 15 19.17 -17.41 -42.80
C SER A 15 18.41 -16.08 -42.85
N PRO A 16 18.61 -15.25 -43.88
CA PRO A 16 17.91 -13.97 -44.03
C PRO A 16 16.40 -14.14 -44.29
N TYR A 17 15.97 -15.36 -44.65
CA TYR A 17 14.56 -15.66 -44.96
C TYR A 17 13.72 -16.01 -43.73
N VAL A 18 14.32 -16.14 -42.53
CA VAL A 18 13.60 -16.52 -41.30
C VAL A 18 12.54 -15.48 -40.95
N GLU A 19 12.88 -14.19 -40.99
CA GLU A 19 11.94 -13.10 -40.69
C GLU A 19 10.74 -13.13 -41.67
N GLN A 20 11.00 -13.31 -42.96
CA GLN A 20 9.95 -13.39 -43.99
C GLN A 20 9.05 -14.61 -43.79
N PHE A 21 9.64 -15.78 -43.51
CA PHE A 21 8.89 -17.01 -43.24
C PHE A 21 7.98 -16.86 -42.01
N LEU A 22 8.52 -16.35 -40.90
CA LEU A 22 7.74 -16.14 -39.67
C LEU A 22 6.61 -15.14 -39.91
N THR A 23 6.90 -14.02 -40.59
CA THR A 23 5.88 -13.02 -40.91
C THR A 23 4.77 -13.58 -41.80
N HIS A 24 5.12 -14.42 -42.78
CA HIS A 24 4.17 -15.11 -43.65
C HIS A 24 3.28 -16.09 -42.86
N GLU A 25 3.88 -16.92 -42.00
CA GLU A 25 3.14 -17.86 -41.13
C GLU A 25 2.19 -17.14 -40.15
N ILE A 26 2.56 -15.93 -39.71
CA ILE A 26 1.68 -15.07 -38.90
C ILE A 26 0.49 -14.59 -39.72
N SER A 27 0.73 -14.07 -40.93
CA SER A 27 -0.32 -13.55 -41.81
C SER A 27 -1.32 -14.61 -42.30
N THR A 28 -0.93 -15.88 -42.28
CA THR A 28 -1.75 -17.02 -42.73
C THR A 28 -2.59 -17.65 -41.61
N GLY A 29 -2.70 -17.00 -40.45
CA GLY A 29 -3.63 -17.37 -39.38
C GLY A 29 -3.10 -18.35 -38.34
N ARG A 30 -1.80 -18.70 -38.35
CA ARG A 30 -1.18 -19.58 -37.34
C ARG A 30 -0.56 -18.78 -36.17
N GLY A 31 -0.96 -17.51 -36.03
CA GLY A 31 -0.08 -16.40 -35.70
C GLY A 31 0.54 -16.32 -34.31
N GLN A 32 -0.14 -16.72 -33.23
CA GLN A 32 0.36 -16.46 -31.88
C GLN A 32 1.71 -17.16 -31.60
N ARG A 33 1.85 -18.44 -31.98
CA ARG A 33 3.09 -19.21 -31.77
C ARG A 33 4.27 -18.71 -32.58
N TYR A 34 4.01 -18.18 -33.78
CA TYR A 34 5.04 -17.64 -34.65
C TYR A 34 5.43 -16.21 -34.27
N LEU A 35 4.51 -15.43 -33.71
CA LEU A 35 4.80 -14.14 -33.09
C LEU A 35 5.77 -14.31 -31.90
N ASP A 36 5.52 -15.32 -31.07
CA ASP A 36 6.41 -15.67 -29.95
C ASP A 36 7.81 -16.07 -30.40
N LEU A 37 7.89 -16.81 -31.51
CA LEU A 37 9.15 -17.21 -32.11
C LEU A 37 9.88 -16.03 -32.75
N LEU A 38 9.14 -15.08 -33.33
CA LEU A 38 9.68 -13.92 -34.03
C LEU A 38 10.36 -12.93 -33.09
N TRP A 39 9.76 -12.58 -31.95
CA TRP A 39 10.42 -11.66 -31.01
C TRP A 39 11.67 -12.29 -30.39
N ARG A 40 11.65 -13.60 -30.10
CA ARG A 40 12.82 -14.35 -29.61
C ARG A 40 13.94 -14.41 -30.65
N PHE A 41 13.59 -14.51 -31.93
CA PHE A 41 14.54 -14.43 -33.02
C PHE A 41 15.19 -13.04 -33.07
N TYR A 42 14.39 -11.97 -32.98
CA TYR A 42 14.93 -10.60 -32.93
C TYR A 42 15.86 -10.37 -31.74
N GLU A 43 15.49 -10.84 -30.56
CA GLU A 43 16.34 -10.75 -29.36
C GLU A 43 17.69 -11.46 -29.56
N LYS A 44 17.67 -12.71 -30.05
CA LYS A 44 18.90 -13.48 -30.33
C LYS A 44 19.77 -12.88 -31.42
N ALA A 45 19.17 -12.24 -32.41
CA ALA A 45 19.87 -11.55 -33.49
C ALA A 45 20.41 -10.16 -33.06
N GLY A 46 20.14 -9.71 -31.83
CA GLY A 46 20.54 -8.38 -31.34
C GLY A 46 19.65 -7.24 -31.85
N HIS A 47 18.52 -7.55 -32.49
CA HIS A 47 17.54 -6.58 -32.98
C HIS A 47 16.53 -6.20 -31.89
N TYR A 48 17.04 -5.72 -30.74
CA TYR A 48 16.22 -5.44 -29.56
C TYR A 48 15.08 -4.44 -29.82
N ASP A 49 15.28 -3.45 -30.69
CA ASP A 49 14.25 -2.47 -31.04
C ASP A 49 13.05 -3.09 -31.75
N LYS A 50 13.32 -4.05 -32.66
CA LYS A 50 12.26 -4.82 -33.33
C LYS A 50 11.54 -5.72 -32.32
N ALA A 51 12.27 -6.36 -31.42
CA ALA A 51 11.70 -7.20 -30.36
C ALA A 51 10.78 -6.39 -29.44
N ALA A 52 11.24 -5.26 -28.91
CA ALA A 52 10.48 -4.39 -28.03
C ALA A 52 9.19 -3.87 -28.68
N THR A 53 9.29 -3.42 -29.94
CA THR A 53 8.13 -2.93 -30.70
C THR A 53 7.10 -4.04 -30.94
N LEU A 54 7.57 -5.26 -31.26
CA LEU A 54 6.70 -6.40 -31.46
C LEU A 54 6.01 -6.83 -30.16
N LEU A 55 6.77 -6.93 -29.06
CA LEU A 55 6.25 -7.30 -27.74
C LEU A 55 5.21 -6.30 -27.23
N SER A 56 5.44 -4.99 -27.42
CA SER A 56 4.40 -4.01 -27.06
C SER A 56 3.13 -4.20 -27.87
N LYS A 57 3.25 -4.41 -29.18
CA LYS A 57 2.07 -4.68 -30.03
C LYS A 57 1.33 -5.93 -29.56
N LEU A 58 2.05 -6.98 -29.19
CA LEU A 58 1.45 -8.21 -28.65
C LEU A 58 0.67 -7.97 -27.36
N ALA A 59 1.16 -7.09 -26.49
CA ALA A 59 0.45 -6.71 -25.27
C ALA A 59 -0.83 -5.90 -25.55
N ASP A 60 -0.88 -5.15 -26.66
CA ASP A 60 -1.99 -4.28 -27.03
C ASP A 60 -3.05 -4.95 -27.94
N ILE A 61 -2.72 -6.06 -28.61
CA ILE A 61 -3.64 -6.75 -29.52
C ILE A 61 -4.88 -7.20 -28.75
N ASP A 62 -6.07 -6.86 -29.26
CA ASP A 62 -7.33 -7.40 -28.73
C ASP A 62 -7.51 -8.86 -29.20
N ASN A 63 -7.06 -9.79 -28.37
CA ASN A 63 -7.13 -11.22 -28.61
C ASN A 63 -7.36 -11.93 -27.27
N GLU A 64 -8.51 -12.57 -27.14
CA GLU A 64 -8.94 -13.30 -25.94
C GLU A 64 -8.08 -14.54 -25.66
N GLU A 65 -7.30 -15.04 -26.64
CA GLU A 65 -6.36 -16.14 -26.44
C GLU A 65 -5.07 -15.71 -25.70
N ILE A 66 -4.81 -14.41 -25.59
CA ILE A 66 -3.64 -13.87 -24.87
C ILE A 66 -4.09 -13.44 -23.48
N SER A 67 -3.66 -14.22 -22.47
CA SER A 67 -4.01 -13.93 -21.08
C SER A 67 -3.33 -12.67 -20.55
N LEU A 68 -3.90 -12.07 -19.51
CA LEU A 68 -3.30 -10.90 -18.85
C LEU A 68 -1.88 -11.19 -18.35
N SER A 69 -1.64 -12.39 -17.80
CA SER A 69 -0.29 -12.80 -17.37
C SER A 69 0.71 -12.85 -18.53
N GLN A 70 0.27 -13.28 -19.73
CA GLN A 70 1.11 -13.24 -20.93
C GLN A 70 1.38 -11.79 -21.38
N ARG A 71 0.37 -10.92 -21.34
CA ARG A 71 0.53 -9.49 -21.67
C ARG A 71 1.51 -8.80 -20.72
N PHE A 72 1.40 -9.07 -19.42
CA PHE A 72 2.33 -8.59 -18.41
C PHE A 72 3.78 -9.04 -18.72
N ALA A 73 3.96 -10.31 -19.10
CA ALA A 73 5.26 -10.83 -19.50
C ALA A 73 5.79 -10.14 -20.77
N TYR A 74 4.95 -9.93 -21.78
CA TYR A 74 5.35 -9.21 -22.99
C TYR A 74 5.78 -7.78 -22.70
N LEU A 75 5.03 -7.03 -21.90
CA LEU A 75 5.40 -5.66 -21.52
C LEU A 75 6.71 -5.62 -20.73
N SER A 76 6.86 -6.51 -19.74
CA SER A 76 8.08 -6.60 -18.93
C SER A 76 9.30 -6.90 -19.81
N HIS A 77 9.16 -7.82 -20.77
CA HIS A 77 10.24 -8.18 -21.70
C HIS A 77 10.48 -7.08 -22.75
N ALA A 78 9.44 -6.35 -23.17
CA ALA A 78 9.57 -5.20 -24.06
C ALA A 78 10.44 -4.12 -23.42
N ILE A 79 10.30 -3.88 -22.11
CA ILE A 79 11.14 -2.94 -21.35
C ILE A 79 12.60 -3.38 -21.37
N ILE A 80 12.88 -4.66 -21.11
CA ILE A 80 14.24 -5.22 -21.12
C ILE A 80 14.88 -5.03 -22.50
N CYS A 81 14.16 -5.38 -23.58
CA CYS A 81 14.63 -5.17 -24.95
C CYS A 81 14.85 -3.67 -25.25
N ALA A 82 13.91 -2.81 -24.88
CA ALA A 82 14.01 -1.37 -25.10
C ALA A 82 15.21 -0.72 -24.40
N GLN A 83 15.56 -1.22 -23.21
CA GLN A 83 16.73 -0.78 -22.45
C GLN A 83 18.05 -1.27 -23.08
N ALA A 84 18.08 -2.51 -23.59
CA ALA A 84 19.23 -3.08 -24.29
C ALA A 84 19.46 -2.44 -25.67
N GLY A 85 18.39 -1.97 -26.32
CA GLY A 85 18.44 -1.27 -27.60
C GLY A 85 19.09 0.12 -27.52
N SER A 86 19.60 0.58 -28.66
CA SER A 86 20.19 1.93 -28.78
C SER A 86 19.26 2.94 -29.48
N ASN A 87 18.12 2.51 -30.01
CA ASN A 87 17.21 3.40 -30.73
C ASN A 87 16.48 4.37 -29.78
N PRO A 88 16.59 5.69 -30.01
CA PRO A 88 15.90 6.71 -29.21
C PRO A 88 14.39 6.53 -29.12
N LYS A 89 13.74 6.05 -30.20
CA LYS A 89 12.28 5.84 -30.22
C LYS A 89 11.87 4.75 -29.23
N THR A 90 12.59 3.63 -29.21
CA THR A 90 12.32 2.53 -28.28
C THR A 90 12.58 2.96 -26.84
N LYS A 91 13.61 3.77 -26.60
CA LYS A 91 13.88 4.33 -25.27
C LYS A 91 12.78 5.28 -24.80
N ALA A 92 12.23 6.10 -25.68
CA ALA A 92 11.11 6.98 -25.36
C ALA A 92 9.84 6.20 -24.95
N MET A 93 9.66 4.99 -25.46
CA MET A 93 8.53 4.11 -25.16
C MET A 93 8.61 3.45 -23.77
N ILE A 94 9.79 3.43 -23.12
CA ILE A 94 9.99 2.72 -21.84
C ILE A 94 9.01 3.20 -20.77
N GLN A 95 8.73 4.50 -20.71
CA GLN A 95 7.80 5.03 -19.71
C GLN A 95 6.38 4.53 -19.96
N GLU A 96 5.90 4.60 -21.21
CA GLU A 96 4.57 4.08 -21.58
C GLU A 96 4.42 2.58 -21.24
N LEU A 97 5.48 1.79 -21.49
CA LEU A 97 5.49 0.37 -21.14
C LEU A 97 5.42 0.16 -19.63
N ARG A 98 6.14 0.96 -18.83
CA ARG A 98 6.09 0.89 -17.36
C ARG A 98 4.72 1.25 -16.83
N ASP A 99 4.10 2.29 -17.37
CA ASP A 99 2.74 2.70 -17.00
C ASP A 99 1.75 1.56 -17.29
N LYS A 100 1.84 0.91 -18.46
CA LYS A 100 1.02 -0.27 -18.80
C LYS A 100 1.28 -1.46 -17.87
N VAL A 101 2.53 -1.71 -17.47
CA VAL A 101 2.89 -2.77 -16.51
C VAL A 101 2.23 -2.51 -15.16
N GLU A 102 2.22 -1.27 -14.68
CA GLU A 102 1.57 -0.90 -13.42
C GLU A 102 0.05 -1.15 -13.48
N VAL A 103 -0.61 -0.75 -14.57
CA VAL A 103 -2.05 -1.02 -14.77
C VAL A 103 -2.32 -2.53 -14.85
N ALA A 104 -1.50 -3.28 -15.59
CA ALA A 104 -1.64 -4.73 -15.70
C ALA A 104 -1.43 -5.43 -14.36
N HIS A 105 -0.52 -4.93 -13.52
CA HIS A 105 -0.28 -5.43 -12.17
C HIS A 105 -1.50 -5.21 -11.26
N ILE A 106 -2.10 -4.01 -11.30
CA ILE A 106 -3.34 -3.71 -10.58
C ILE A 106 -4.46 -4.64 -11.04
N GLN A 107 -4.60 -4.86 -12.35
CA GLN A 107 -5.62 -5.74 -12.90
C GLN A 107 -5.42 -7.21 -12.47
N LEU A 108 -4.16 -7.69 -12.39
CA LEU A 108 -3.84 -9.01 -11.84
C LEU A 108 -4.25 -9.12 -10.36
N ALA A 109 -3.93 -8.11 -9.55
CA ALA A 109 -4.32 -8.10 -8.14
C ALA A 109 -5.85 -8.16 -7.95
N ILE A 110 -6.61 -7.47 -8.81
CA ILE A 110 -8.08 -7.60 -8.83
C ILE A 110 -8.49 -9.02 -9.17
N LYS A 111 -7.93 -9.61 -10.24
CA LYS A 111 -8.24 -10.98 -10.68
C LYS A 111 -8.00 -11.99 -9.55
N GLU A 112 -6.93 -11.84 -8.78
CA GLU A 112 -6.60 -12.73 -7.65
C GLU A 112 -7.57 -12.60 -6.47
N CYS A 113 -8.20 -11.43 -6.30
CA CYS A 113 -9.21 -11.20 -5.26
C CYS A 113 -10.62 -11.71 -5.64
N MET A 114 -10.85 -12.06 -6.92
CA MET A 114 -12.17 -12.44 -7.42
C MET A 114 -12.52 -13.89 -7.08
N ASP A 115 -13.68 -14.08 -6.46
CA ASP A 115 -14.25 -15.40 -6.17
C ASP A 115 -15.06 -15.93 -7.37
N ILE A 116 -14.80 -17.16 -7.81
CA ILE A 116 -15.28 -17.71 -9.09
C ILE A 116 -16.57 -18.55 -8.91
N ARG A 117 -17.37 -18.25 -7.88
CA ARG A 117 -18.53 -19.07 -7.50
C ARG A 117 -19.74 -18.94 -8.42
N THR A 118 -19.92 -17.79 -9.05
CA THR A 118 -21.08 -17.52 -9.93
C THR A 118 -20.66 -17.42 -11.41
N PRO A 119 -21.54 -17.76 -12.36
CA PRO A 119 -21.29 -17.58 -13.79
C PRO A 119 -20.92 -16.13 -14.15
N LYS A 120 -21.59 -15.15 -13.51
CA LYS A 120 -21.27 -13.73 -13.68
C LYS A 120 -19.84 -13.40 -13.23
N GLN A 121 -19.37 -13.96 -12.11
CA GLN A 121 -17.99 -13.76 -11.65
C GLN A 121 -16.98 -14.45 -12.58
N GLN A 122 -17.34 -15.60 -13.16
CA GLN A 122 -16.50 -16.25 -14.18
C GLN A 122 -16.31 -15.38 -15.42
N GLU A 123 -17.37 -14.73 -15.90
CA GLU A 123 -17.28 -13.77 -17.01
C GLU A 123 -16.42 -12.55 -16.65
N LEU A 124 -16.55 -12.02 -15.44
CA LEU A 124 -15.71 -10.92 -14.96
C LEU A 124 -14.23 -11.31 -14.86
N VAL A 125 -13.92 -12.52 -14.39
CA VAL A 125 -12.54 -13.03 -14.34
C VAL A 125 -11.99 -13.25 -15.75
N LYS A 126 -12.80 -13.72 -16.70
CA LYS A 126 -12.39 -13.82 -18.11
C LYS A 126 -12.06 -12.45 -18.70
N LEU A 127 -12.89 -11.43 -18.41
CA LEU A 127 -12.64 -10.06 -18.83
C LEU A 127 -11.34 -9.51 -18.22
N LEU A 128 -11.10 -9.78 -16.93
CA LEU A 128 -9.84 -9.42 -16.26
C LEU A 128 -8.64 -10.19 -16.81
N ASP A 129 -8.81 -11.42 -17.30
CA ASP A 129 -7.72 -12.20 -17.89
C ASP A 129 -7.48 -11.87 -19.38
N GLY A 130 -8.16 -10.87 -19.93
CA GLY A 130 -8.05 -10.46 -21.32
C GLY A 130 -7.16 -9.23 -21.52
N PRO A 131 -7.58 -8.26 -22.36
CA PRO A 131 -6.88 -6.99 -22.57
C PRO A 131 -6.66 -6.18 -21.29
N ILE A 132 -5.64 -5.32 -21.31
CA ILE A 132 -5.39 -4.37 -20.22
C ILE A 132 -6.48 -3.30 -20.25
N LEU A 133 -7.27 -3.22 -19.18
CA LEU A 133 -8.40 -2.33 -19.03
C LEU A 133 -7.96 -0.95 -18.55
N SER A 134 -8.80 0.07 -18.75
CA SER A 134 -8.55 1.40 -18.21
C SER A 134 -8.70 1.41 -16.67
N LEU A 135 -7.92 2.25 -16.00
CA LEU A 135 -8.00 2.45 -14.54
C LEU A 135 -9.42 2.81 -14.08
N GLN A 136 -10.15 3.61 -14.84
CA GLN A 136 -11.55 3.95 -14.54
C GLN A 136 -12.45 2.70 -14.56
N MET A 137 -12.31 1.83 -15.58
CA MET A 137 -13.08 0.60 -15.66
C MET A 137 -12.71 -0.37 -14.53
N LEU A 138 -11.43 -0.46 -14.17
CA LEU A 138 -10.95 -1.24 -13.03
C LEU A 138 -11.55 -0.73 -11.71
N LEU A 139 -11.67 0.59 -11.54
CA LEU A 139 -12.27 1.21 -10.36
C LEU A 139 -13.77 0.94 -10.27
N GLU A 140 -14.52 1.30 -11.32
CA GLU A 140 -15.99 1.32 -11.31
C GLU A 140 -16.61 -0.08 -11.39
N LYS A 141 -16.04 -0.98 -12.19
CA LYS A 141 -16.61 -2.33 -12.37
C LYS A 141 -16.10 -3.36 -11.38
N PHE A 142 -14.95 -3.13 -10.75
CA PHE A 142 -14.30 -4.12 -9.90
C PHE A 142 -13.92 -3.58 -8.53
N ALA A 143 -13.03 -2.60 -8.42
CA ALA A 143 -12.47 -2.23 -7.12
C ALA A 143 -13.52 -1.63 -6.16
N ALA A 144 -14.44 -0.79 -6.65
CA ALA A 144 -15.52 -0.23 -5.85
C ALA A 144 -16.62 -1.27 -5.51
N PRO A 145 -17.22 -2.01 -6.46
CA PRO A 145 -18.28 -2.98 -6.16
C PRO A 145 -17.85 -4.11 -5.22
N TYR A 146 -16.58 -4.54 -5.30
CA TYR A 146 -16.04 -5.63 -4.49
C TYR A 146 -15.30 -5.15 -3.24
N SER A 147 -15.38 -3.86 -2.89
CA SER A 147 -14.76 -3.30 -1.68
C SER A 147 -13.25 -3.56 -1.59
N LEU A 148 -12.54 -3.55 -2.73
CA LEU A 148 -11.11 -3.80 -2.81
C LEU A 148 -10.32 -2.51 -2.49
N TYR A 149 -10.38 -2.05 -1.25
CA TYR A 149 -9.89 -0.72 -0.87
C TYR A 149 -8.38 -0.52 -1.10
N LYS A 150 -7.55 -1.55 -0.85
CA LYS A 150 -6.10 -1.50 -1.18
C LYS A 150 -5.87 -1.27 -2.69
N VAL A 151 -6.69 -1.89 -3.54
CA VAL A 151 -6.64 -1.73 -5.00
C VAL A 151 -7.15 -0.34 -5.41
N GLN A 152 -8.21 0.18 -4.79
CA GLN A 152 -8.68 1.55 -5.06
C GLN A 152 -7.56 2.57 -4.82
N LEU A 153 -6.80 2.41 -3.73
CA LEU A 153 -5.64 3.26 -3.44
C LEU A 153 -4.54 3.13 -4.50
N ALA A 154 -4.25 1.91 -4.95
CA ALA A 154 -3.30 1.66 -6.04
C ALA A 154 -3.74 2.31 -7.36
N ILE A 155 -5.04 2.25 -7.68
CA ILE A 155 -5.60 2.92 -8.86
C ILE A 155 -5.43 4.44 -8.78
N PHE A 156 -5.76 5.05 -7.63
CA PHE A 156 -5.61 6.50 -7.46
C PHE A 156 -4.15 6.96 -7.55
N HIS A 157 -3.23 6.17 -6.99
CA HIS A 157 -1.79 6.41 -7.10
C HIS A 157 -1.31 6.30 -8.54
N CYS A 158 -1.60 5.18 -9.22
CA CYS A 158 -1.19 4.93 -10.61
C CYS A 158 -1.78 5.97 -11.57
N ALA A 159 -3.01 6.42 -11.34
CA ALA A 159 -3.63 7.48 -12.14
C ALA A 159 -3.10 8.90 -11.82
N ASN A 160 -2.26 9.06 -10.79
CA ASN A 160 -1.88 10.35 -10.20
C ASN A 160 -3.10 11.24 -9.88
N LEU A 161 -4.23 10.62 -9.54
CA LEU A 161 -5.46 11.29 -9.16
C LEU A 161 -5.49 11.43 -7.65
N TYR A 162 -5.34 12.65 -7.16
CA TYR A 162 -5.46 12.94 -5.74
C TYR A 162 -6.64 13.86 -5.49
N SER A 163 -7.56 13.38 -4.66
CA SER A 163 -8.57 14.17 -4.00
C SER A 163 -8.64 13.71 -2.56
N GLU A 164 -8.62 14.65 -1.61
CA GLU A 164 -8.51 14.34 -0.19
C GLU A 164 -9.67 13.46 0.28
N GLU A 165 -10.92 13.85 0.00
CA GLU A 165 -12.11 13.15 0.47
C GLU A 165 -12.20 11.67 0.01
N PRO A 166 -12.01 11.32 -1.28
CA PRO A 166 -11.95 9.92 -1.71
C PRO A 166 -10.82 9.13 -1.06
N ILE A 167 -9.63 9.72 -0.92
CA ILE A 167 -8.48 9.04 -0.29
C ILE A 167 -8.75 8.76 1.19
N MET A 168 -9.25 9.75 1.93
CA MET A 168 -9.63 9.57 3.32
C MET A 168 -10.75 8.53 3.48
N THR A 169 -11.72 8.51 2.56
CA THR A 169 -12.80 7.51 2.54
C THR A 169 -12.26 6.10 2.29
N VAL A 170 -11.30 5.94 1.38
CA VAL A 170 -10.64 4.64 1.16
C VAL A 170 -9.88 4.21 2.41
N TRP A 171 -9.11 5.10 3.03
CA TRP A 171 -8.39 4.80 4.26
C TRP A 171 -9.31 4.44 5.42
N GLU A 172 -10.41 5.17 5.60
CA GLU A 172 -11.43 4.86 6.59
C GLU A 172 -11.94 3.42 6.42
N ASN A 173 -12.24 3.04 5.17
CA ASN A 173 -12.71 1.70 4.86
C ASN A 173 -11.62 0.63 5.07
N ILE A 174 -10.36 0.90 4.72
CA ILE A 174 -9.23 0.00 5.00
C ILE A 174 -9.15 -0.27 6.50
N LEU A 175 -9.11 0.80 7.30
CA LEU A 175 -8.99 0.71 8.75
C LEU A 175 -10.18 -0.06 9.34
N GLN A 176 -11.41 0.34 9.05
CA GLN A 176 -12.60 -0.34 9.55
C GLN A 176 -12.68 -1.82 9.15
N ASN A 177 -12.22 -2.17 7.94
CA ASN A 177 -12.28 -3.55 7.46
C ASN A 177 -11.41 -4.50 8.28
N GLU A 178 -10.28 -4.03 8.82
CA GLU A 178 -9.42 -4.84 9.68
C GLU A 178 -10.12 -5.23 10.99
N PHE A 179 -10.96 -4.35 11.53
CA PHE A 179 -11.76 -4.57 12.75
C PHE A 179 -13.02 -5.44 12.53
N LYS A 180 -13.39 -5.77 11.29
CA LYS A 180 -14.58 -6.61 11.02
C LYS A 180 -14.39 -8.07 11.45
N TYR A 181 -13.19 -8.60 11.25
CA TYR A 181 -12.87 -10.01 11.49
C TYR A 181 -12.39 -10.23 12.93
N GLU A 182 -12.84 -11.31 13.55
CA GLU A 182 -12.37 -11.76 14.87
C GLU A 182 -10.95 -12.33 14.77
N GLY A 183 -10.14 -12.13 15.82
CA GLY A 183 -8.75 -12.59 15.88
C GLY A 183 -7.77 -11.48 16.25
N GLU A 184 -6.49 -11.67 15.93
CA GLU A 184 -5.42 -10.72 16.25
C GLU A 184 -5.47 -9.47 15.34
N VAL A 185 -6.36 -8.52 15.67
CA VAL A 185 -6.53 -7.26 14.94
C VAL A 185 -5.22 -6.46 14.90
N SER A 186 -4.50 -6.41 16.02
CA SER A 186 -3.22 -5.69 16.15
C SER A 186 -2.17 -6.13 15.14
N GLU A 187 -1.96 -7.44 14.97
CA GLU A 187 -0.93 -7.95 14.05
C GLU A 187 -1.33 -7.70 12.59
N ARG A 188 -2.58 -8.02 12.23
CA ARG A 188 -3.10 -7.81 10.86
C ARG A 188 -3.02 -6.33 10.46
N LEU A 189 -3.44 -5.44 11.36
CA LEU A 189 -3.41 -4.01 11.14
C LEU A 189 -1.97 -3.48 11.01
N LEU A 190 -1.03 -3.96 11.83
CA LEU A 190 0.40 -3.62 11.68
C LEU A 190 0.98 -4.11 10.35
N CYS A 191 0.58 -5.29 9.87
CA CYS A 191 1.02 -5.81 8.57
C CYS A 191 0.43 -4.97 7.42
N THR A 192 -0.88 -4.74 7.40
CA THR A 192 -1.54 -3.90 6.40
C THR A 192 -0.97 -2.48 6.37
N LEU A 193 -0.76 -1.84 7.53
CA LEU A 193 -0.19 -0.49 7.59
C LEU A 193 1.26 -0.46 7.10
N HIS A 194 2.07 -1.47 7.45
CA HIS A 194 3.44 -1.57 6.95
C HIS A 194 3.49 -1.75 5.44
N GLU A 195 2.71 -2.68 4.89
CA GLU A 195 2.59 -2.88 3.43
C GLU A 195 2.21 -1.60 2.69
N LEU A 196 1.24 -0.84 3.21
CA LEU A 196 0.82 0.41 2.57
C LEU A 196 1.83 1.55 2.80
N TYR A 197 2.54 1.55 3.92
CA TYR A 197 3.57 2.55 4.20
C TYR A 197 4.81 2.37 3.33
N THR A 198 5.23 1.13 3.03
CA THR A 198 6.37 0.91 2.13
C THR A 198 6.13 1.44 0.72
N ILE A 199 4.87 1.45 0.27
CA ILE A 199 4.46 1.94 -1.06
C ILE A 199 4.18 3.45 -1.01
N TYR A 200 3.38 3.91 -0.04
CA TYR A 200 2.81 5.25 -0.05
C TYR A 200 3.37 6.20 1.01
N GLY A 201 4.23 5.74 1.93
CA GLY A 201 4.63 6.46 3.14
C GLY A 201 5.28 7.83 2.90
N SER A 202 5.92 8.02 1.74
CA SER A 202 6.52 9.29 1.31
C SER A 202 5.62 10.13 0.40
N THR A 203 4.40 9.67 0.14
CA THR A 203 3.47 10.27 -0.82
C THR A 203 2.25 10.88 -0.13
N LYS A 204 1.53 11.76 -0.83
CA LYS A 204 0.24 12.31 -0.39
C LYS A 204 -0.87 11.25 -0.21
N TYR A 205 -0.67 10.03 -0.71
CA TYR A 205 -1.61 8.93 -0.60
C TYR A 205 -1.56 8.21 0.75
N PHE A 206 -0.61 8.55 1.62
CA PHE A 206 -0.56 8.10 3.01
C PHE A 206 -0.83 9.27 3.97
N PRO A 207 -2.10 9.57 4.30
CA PRO A 207 -2.46 10.67 5.17
C PRO A 207 -2.16 10.32 6.64
N ARG A 208 -0.89 10.45 7.04
CA ARG A 208 -0.36 10.02 8.35
C ARG A 208 -1.22 10.50 9.53
N ASN A 209 -1.52 11.80 9.61
CA ASN A 209 -2.27 12.37 10.72
C ASN A 209 -3.69 11.81 10.81
N PHE A 210 -4.37 11.64 9.66
CA PHE A 210 -5.69 11.04 9.61
C PHE A 210 -5.66 9.59 10.10
N ILE A 211 -4.71 8.79 9.58
CA ILE A 211 -4.56 7.38 9.96
C ILE A 211 -4.30 7.25 11.46
N LEU A 212 -3.36 8.03 12.01
CA LEU A 212 -3.01 7.96 13.44
C LEU A 212 -4.20 8.34 14.34
N ARG A 213 -4.96 9.39 14.01
CA ARG A 213 -6.16 9.77 14.77
C ARG A 213 -7.24 8.69 14.69
N ARG A 214 -7.56 8.20 13.49
CA ARG A 214 -8.56 7.14 13.32
C ARG A 214 -8.15 5.83 14.00
N LEU A 215 -6.85 5.51 14.06
CA LEU A 215 -6.37 4.36 14.84
C LEU A 215 -6.59 4.54 16.35
N LEU A 216 -6.37 5.74 16.89
CA LEU A 216 -6.67 6.04 18.29
C LEU A 216 -8.16 5.88 18.57
N GLU A 217 -9.02 6.45 17.73
CA GLU A 217 -10.47 6.41 17.87
C GLU A 217 -11.08 5.00 17.71
N LEU A 218 -10.65 4.25 16.69
CA LEU A 218 -11.11 2.88 16.46
C LEU A 218 -10.58 1.93 17.54
N GLY A 219 -9.33 2.12 17.97
CA GLY A 219 -8.69 1.28 18.97
C GLY A 219 -9.17 1.52 20.40
N SER A 220 -9.68 2.71 20.72
CA SER A 220 -10.17 3.07 22.06
C SER A 220 -11.57 2.55 22.37
N GLY A 221 -12.33 2.15 21.35
CA GLY A 221 -13.74 1.79 21.48
C GLY A 221 -14.69 3.00 21.49
N LEU A 222 -14.20 4.21 21.18
CA LEU A 222 -15.03 5.40 20.98
C LEU A 222 -16.17 5.13 19.99
N THR A 223 -15.84 4.46 18.89
CA THR A 223 -16.82 4.01 17.90
C THR A 223 -17.46 2.70 18.38
N ASP A 224 -18.53 2.78 19.19
CA ASP A 224 -19.29 1.65 19.79
C ASP A 224 -19.78 0.57 18.78
N ARG A 225 -19.59 0.81 17.47
CA ARG A 225 -19.80 -0.16 16.39
C ARG A 225 -18.83 -1.35 16.44
N SER A 226 -17.71 -1.22 17.14
CA SER A 226 -16.59 -2.16 17.13
C SER A 226 -16.24 -2.65 18.54
N ARG A 227 -17.16 -3.30 19.26
CA ARG A 227 -16.81 -4.04 20.51
C ARG A 227 -15.90 -5.27 20.26
N ARG A 228 -15.05 -5.24 19.23
CA ARG A 228 -14.34 -6.38 18.63
C ARG A 228 -12.82 -6.33 18.79
N GLY A 229 -12.30 -5.45 19.64
CA GLY A 229 -10.90 -5.50 20.09
C GLY A 229 -10.33 -4.12 20.34
N ILE A 230 -10.14 -3.78 21.62
CA ILE A 230 -9.39 -2.59 22.03
C ILE A 230 -7.93 -2.81 21.63
N LEU A 231 -7.32 -1.84 20.96
CA LEU A 231 -5.90 -1.94 20.60
C LEU A 231 -5.05 -1.70 21.86
N PRO A 232 -4.13 -2.61 22.23
CA PRO A 232 -3.30 -2.39 23.41
C PRO A 232 -2.32 -1.23 23.17
N ALA A 233 -1.90 -0.53 24.22
CA ALA A 233 -0.92 0.56 24.11
C ALA A 233 0.41 0.12 23.43
N SER A 234 0.79 -1.15 23.58
CA SER A 234 1.95 -1.75 22.91
C SER A 234 1.84 -1.80 21.39
N PHE A 235 0.62 -1.77 20.83
CA PHE A 235 0.40 -1.68 19.38
C PHE A 235 1.00 -0.39 18.83
N PHE A 236 0.79 0.76 19.48
CA PHE A 236 1.31 2.05 19.00
C PHE A 236 2.83 2.14 19.10
N VAL A 237 3.43 1.55 20.14
CA VAL A 237 4.90 1.40 20.23
C VAL A 237 5.44 0.57 19.06
N SER A 238 4.78 -0.55 18.76
CA SER A 238 5.14 -1.42 17.63
C SER A 238 4.92 -0.72 16.30
N LEU A 239 3.87 0.09 16.16
CA LEU A 239 3.54 0.87 14.97
C LEU A 239 4.63 1.91 14.69
N ILE A 240 5.00 2.71 15.69
CA ILE A 240 6.06 3.72 15.58
C ILE A 240 7.37 3.07 15.16
N THR A 241 7.70 1.92 15.77
CA THR A 241 8.94 1.19 15.45
C THR A 241 8.91 0.62 14.03
N LYS A 242 7.81 -0.05 13.64
CA LYS A 242 7.69 -0.76 12.35
C LYS A 242 7.54 0.18 11.15
N LEU A 243 6.99 1.37 11.36
CA LEU A 243 6.86 2.41 10.33
C LEU A 243 7.95 3.49 10.42
N GLU A 244 8.88 3.36 11.38
CA GLU A 244 9.93 4.35 11.64
C GLU A 244 9.38 5.78 11.80
N LEU A 245 8.28 5.92 12.54
CA LEU A 245 7.66 7.22 12.79
C LEU A 245 8.44 8.02 13.83
N SER A 246 8.36 9.35 13.72
CA SER A 246 8.85 10.26 14.75
C SER A 246 7.99 10.14 16.01
N TYR A 247 8.63 9.83 17.15
CA TYR A 247 7.97 9.86 18.46
C TYR A 247 7.38 11.23 18.76
N ILE A 248 8.05 12.31 18.33
CA ILE A 248 7.57 13.69 18.50
C ILE A 248 6.26 13.87 17.75
N ASP A 249 6.22 13.53 16.46
CA ASP A 249 5.03 13.71 15.63
C ASP A 249 3.84 12.91 16.18
N PHE A 250 4.09 11.67 16.63
CA PHE A 250 3.04 10.86 17.23
C PHE A 250 2.50 11.46 18.53
N ILE A 251 3.39 11.93 19.42
CA ILE A 251 2.99 12.57 20.69
C ILE A 251 2.25 13.89 20.43
N GLU A 252 2.62 14.65 19.39
CA GLU A 252 1.87 15.84 18.96
C GLU A 252 0.46 15.48 18.47
N VAL A 253 0.31 14.41 17.70
CA VAL A 253 -1.02 13.91 17.29
C VAL A 253 -1.83 13.45 18.49
N LEU A 254 -1.25 12.66 19.40
CA LEU A 254 -1.89 12.20 20.62
C LEU A 254 -2.35 13.39 21.49
N SER A 255 -1.48 14.37 21.68
CA SER A 255 -1.79 15.59 22.42
C SER A 255 -2.88 16.40 21.73
N SER A 256 -2.84 16.54 20.40
CA SER A 256 -3.88 17.26 19.66
C SER A 256 -5.23 16.54 19.80
N GLU A 257 -5.24 15.22 19.73
CA GLU A 257 -6.46 14.41 19.84
C GLU A 257 -7.09 14.55 21.23
N TYR A 258 -6.29 14.51 22.30
CA TYR A 258 -6.78 14.75 23.65
C TYR A 258 -7.37 16.16 23.85
N ARG A 259 -6.78 17.18 23.21
CA ARG A 259 -7.16 18.60 23.42
C ARG A 259 -8.32 19.07 22.57
N THR A 260 -8.33 18.65 21.32
CA THR A 260 -9.15 19.22 20.25
C THR A 260 -10.00 18.17 19.55
N GLY A 261 -9.80 16.90 19.86
CA GLY A 261 -10.59 15.79 19.34
C GLY A 261 -11.97 15.71 20.00
N ASP A 262 -12.55 14.51 19.95
CA ASP A 262 -13.88 14.27 20.48
C ASP A 262 -13.93 14.52 22.01
N PRO A 263 -14.98 15.21 22.54
CA PRO A 263 -15.14 15.42 23.97
C PRO A 263 -15.13 14.13 24.80
N TRP A 264 -15.41 12.98 24.20
CA TRP A 264 -15.30 11.67 24.83
C TRP A 264 -13.92 11.42 25.47
N TRP A 265 -12.84 11.92 24.86
CA TRP A 265 -11.48 11.76 25.41
C TRP A 265 -11.31 12.41 26.78
N THR A 266 -11.99 13.53 27.03
CA THR A 266 -11.89 14.30 28.28
C THR A 266 -13.07 14.08 29.22
N GLN A 267 -14.22 13.61 28.72
CA GLN A 267 -15.44 13.43 29.54
C GLN A 267 -15.68 11.97 29.95
N ASN A 268 -15.06 11.00 29.28
CA ASN A 268 -15.23 9.58 29.58
C ASN A 268 -13.96 9.00 30.24
N GLU A 269 -14.11 8.37 31.40
CA GLU A 269 -13.01 7.70 32.10
C GLU A 269 -12.30 6.65 31.24
N ALA A 270 -13.04 5.88 30.42
CA ALA A 270 -12.44 4.86 29.56
C ALA A 270 -11.54 5.49 28.48
N GLY A 271 -11.96 6.63 27.93
CA GLY A 271 -11.18 7.38 26.93
C GLY A 271 -9.94 8.01 27.54
N GLN A 272 -10.09 8.70 28.68
CA GLN A 272 -8.99 9.27 29.45
C GLN A 272 -7.95 8.21 29.82
N ARG A 273 -8.41 7.05 30.29
CA ARG A 273 -7.55 5.91 30.62
C ARG A 273 -6.79 5.43 29.40
N TYR A 274 -7.48 5.17 28.29
CA TYR A 274 -6.88 4.61 27.09
C TYR A 274 -5.82 5.53 26.49
N ILE A 275 -6.15 6.80 26.26
CA ILE A 275 -5.21 7.76 25.64
C ILE A 275 -3.98 8.00 26.52
N MET A 276 -4.16 7.94 27.85
CA MET A 276 -3.06 8.03 28.80
C MET A 276 -2.17 6.78 28.79
N GLU A 277 -2.76 5.58 28.79
CA GLU A 277 -2.01 4.32 28.68
C GLU A 277 -1.16 4.30 27.39
N VAL A 278 -1.71 4.77 26.27
CA VAL A 278 -0.96 4.93 25.00
C VAL A 278 0.17 5.95 25.16
N GLY A 279 -0.10 7.13 25.74
CA GLY A 279 0.92 8.16 25.98
C GLY A 279 2.07 7.68 26.86
N ILE A 280 1.76 7.02 27.98
CA ILE A 280 2.72 6.41 28.89
C ILE A 280 3.58 5.38 28.14
N ALA A 281 2.97 4.46 27.39
CA ALA A 281 3.70 3.42 26.67
C ALA A 281 4.66 4.00 25.62
N VAL A 282 4.22 5.01 24.87
CA VAL A 282 5.05 5.66 23.83
C VAL A 282 6.20 6.46 24.46
N VAL A 283 5.94 7.21 25.53
CA VAL A 283 6.98 7.95 26.26
C VAL A 283 7.98 7.01 26.91
N GLN A 284 7.51 5.92 27.53
CA GLN A 284 8.36 4.90 28.11
C GLN A 284 9.26 4.25 27.03
N ALA A 285 8.70 3.90 25.87
CA ALA A 285 9.47 3.37 24.75
C ALA A 285 10.50 4.38 24.20
N PHE A 286 10.16 5.68 24.19
CA PHE A 286 11.12 6.74 23.84
C PHE A 286 12.28 6.83 24.85
N LEU A 287 11.99 6.75 26.15
CA LEU A 287 13.01 6.74 27.19
C LEU A 287 13.91 5.50 27.11
N ASP A 288 13.33 4.33 26.87
CA ASP A 288 14.06 3.06 26.76
C ASP A 288 14.96 3.01 25.50
N SER A 289 14.62 3.79 24.47
CA SER A 289 15.46 3.98 23.27
C SER A 289 16.47 5.13 23.40
N GLY A 290 16.59 5.74 24.59
CA GLY A 290 17.23 7.03 24.90
C GLY A 290 18.70 7.26 24.50
N ALA A 291 19.39 6.27 23.93
CA ALA A 291 20.71 6.41 23.33
C ALA A 291 20.70 6.96 21.89
N LYS A 292 19.55 6.99 21.21
CA LYS A 292 19.44 7.38 19.78
C LYS A 292 19.07 8.84 19.51
N PHE A 293 18.61 9.59 20.51
CA PHE A 293 17.97 10.90 20.31
C PHE A 293 18.77 12.08 20.87
N THR A 294 18.69 13.21 20.19
CA THR A 294 19.36 14.46 20.54
C THR A 294 18.75 15.13 21.79
N PRO A 295 19.50 15.95 22.53
CA PRO A 295 18.97 16.71 23.66
C PRO A 295 17.78 17.61 23.28
N MET A 296 17.78 18.17 22.06
CA MET A 296 16.70 19.02 21.55
C MET A 296 15.39 18.25 21.36
N GLU A 297 15.45 17.02 20.84
CA GLU A 297 14.28 16.14 20.69
C GLU A 297 13.72 15.75 22.07
N LYS A 298 14.59 15.43 23.02
CA LYS A 298 14.21 15.14 24.42
C LYS A 298 13.50 16.34 25.06
N ALA A 299 14.03 17.55 24.89
CA ALA A 299 13.42 18.78 25.41
C ALA A 299 12.04 19.06 24.78
N ARG A 300 11.88 18.83 23.47
CA ARG A 300 10.60 19.02 22.78
C ARG A 300 9.54 18.05 23.29
N ILE A 301 9.88 16.77 23.45
CA ILE A 301 8.95 15.78 24.03
C ILE A 301 8.61 16.15 25.47
N ALA A 302 9.59 16.55 26.28
CA ALA A 302 9.35 16.98 27.66
C ALA A 302 8.35 18.15 27.73
N ALA A 303 8.47 19.14 26.84
CA ALA A 303 7.56 20.28 26.78
C ALA A 303 6.12 19.89 26.36
N ILE A 304 5.97 18.98 25.38
CA ILE A 304 4.65 18.48 25.00
C ILE A 304 4.03 17.68 26.14
N CYS A 305 4.81 16.80 26.78
CA CYS A 305 4.37 16.02 27.93
C CYS A 305 3.96 16.91 29.12
N ASP A 306 4.70 17.98 29.44
CA ASP A 306 4.39 18.91 30.54
C ASP A 306 2.95 19.46 30.42
N SER A 307 2.64 19.95 29.23
CA SER A 307 1.33 20.50 28.92
C SER A 307 0.22 19.43 28.92
N CYS A 308 0.52 18.18 28.58
CA CYS A 308 -0.42 17.06 28.68
C CYS A 308 -0.63 16.58 30.14
N VAL A 309 0.44 16.49 30.94
CA VAL A 309 0.37 16.11 32.36
C VAL A 309 -0.53 17.09 33.10
N SER A 310 -0.29 18.39 32.93
CA SER A 310 -1.05 19.44 33.60
C SER A 310 -2.55 19.34 33.35
N MET A 311 -2.95 19.09 32.10
CA MET A 311 -4.36 18.95 31.73
C MET A 311 -4.96 17.65 32.28
N PHE A 312 -4.25 16.54 32.14
CA PHE A 312 -4.72 15.26 32.65
C PHE A 312 -4.86 15.26 34.17
N SER A 313 -3.92 15.86 34.90
CA SER A 313 -4.01 15.97 36.36
C SER A 313 -5.26 16.74 36.80
N LEU A 314 -5.70 17.75 36.03
CA LEU A 314 -6.95 18.46 36.30
C LEU A 314 -8.16 17.54 36.08
N ASP A 315 -8.20 16.85 34.95
CA ASP A 315 -9.32 15.97 34.58
C ASP A 315 -9.42 14.74 35.50
N ALA A 316 -8.30 14.10 35.83
CA ALA A 316 -8.24 12.95 36.73
C ALA A 316 -8.72 13.30 38.16
N ARG A 317 -8.40 14.51 38.64
CA ARG A 317 -8.90 15.02 39.93
C ARG A 317 -10.40 15.29 39.90
N ALA A 318 -10.93 15.75 38.77
CA ALA A 318 -12.36 15.99 38.61
C ALA A 318 -13.17 14.68 38.66
N VAL A 319 -12.65 13.60 38.05
CA VAL A 319 -13.34 12.30 37.98
C VAL A 319 -13.20 11.47 39.27
N SER A 320 -12.22 11.76 40.14
CA SER A 320 -11.99 11.06 41.43
C SER A 320 -11.79 9.54 41.32
N SER A 321 -11.40 9.02 40.14
CA SER A 321 -11.09 7.60 39.94
C SER A 321 -9.70 7.24 40.49
N GLN A 322 -9.63 6.19 41.32
CA GLN A 322 -8.35 5.69 41.84
C GLN A 322 -7.40 5.24 40.73
N HIS A 323 -7.93 4.71 39.63
CA HIS A 323 -7.12 4.23 38.52
C HIS A 323 -6.50 5.39 37.72
N LEU A 324 -7.29 6.44 37.44
CA LEU A 324 -6.77 7.64 36.77
C LEU A 324 -5.70 8.34 37.61
N LEU A 325 -5.88 8.40 38.94
CA LEU A 325 -4.87 8.95 39.84
C LEU A 325 -3.56 8.13 39.86
N GLN A 326 -3.63 6.81 39.65
CA GLN A 326 -2.43 5.98 39.51
C GLN A 326 -1.71 6.26 38.18
N LEU A 327 -2.45 6.38 37.08
CA LEU A 327 -1.90 6.76 35.77
C LEU A 327 -1.28 8.16 35.80
N ASP A 328 -1.93 9.12 36.47
CA ASP A 328 -1.42 10.49 36.66
C ASP A 328 -0.05 10.49 37.36
N ARG A 329 0.07 9.72 38.44
CA ARG A 329 1.35 9.55 39.16
C ARG A 329 2.42 8.92 38.28
N HIS A 330 2.06 7.90 37.49
CA HIS A 330 2.99 7.25 36.56
C HIS A 330 3.46 8.25 35.50
N PHE A 331 2.54 8.96 34.84
CA PHE A 331 2.86 9.91 33.79
C PHE A 331 3.69 11.08 34.32
N SER A 332 3.37 11.58 35.51
CA SER A 332 4.17 12.60 36.22
C SER A 332 5.59 12.12 36.51
N ALA A 333 5.77 10.87 36.95
CA ALA A 333 7.09 10.30 37.19
C ALA A 333 7.91 10.16 35.89
N LEU A 334 7.27 9.79 34.78
CA LEU A 334 7.92 9.77 33.46
C LEU A 334 8.31 11.15 32.98
N HIS A 335 7.44 12.14 33.17
CA HIS A 335 7.74 13.53 32.83
C HIS A 335 8.95 14.08 33.61
N LEU A 336 9.07 13.76 34.91
CA LEU A 336 10.25 14.10 35.71
C LEU A 336 11.53 13.43 35.20
N ARG A 337 11.44 12.19 34.71
CA ARG A 337 12.59 11.51 34.08
C ARG A 337 12.98 12.15 32.75
N LEU A 338 12.01 12.54 31.93
CA LEU A 338 12.24 13.23 30.65
C LEU A 338 12.94 14.57 30.86
N THR A 339 12.44 15.38 31.79
CA THR A 339 13.01 16.70 32.11
C THR A 339 14.45 16.59 32.61
N ALA A 340 14.74 15.63 33.50
CA ALA A 340 16.09 15.37 33.98
C ALA A 340 17.07 14.90 32.88
N MET A 341 16.59 14.29 31.79
CA MET A 341 17.40 13.88 30.65
C MET A 341 17.58 14.97 29.58
N SER A 342 16.79 16.03 29.66
CA SER A 342 16.81 17.16 28.71
C SER A 342 17.68 18.33 29.19
N SER A 343 17.99 18.38 30.49
CA SER A 343 19.00 19.24 31.11
C SER A 343 20.39 18.64 30.95
#